data_AF-A0A5K1E0Y4-F1
#
_entry.id   AF-A0A5K1E0Y4-F1
#
_cell.length_a   1.000
_cell.length_b   1.000
_cell.length_c   1.000
_cell.angle_alpha   90.00
_cell.angle_beta   90.00
_cell.angle_gamma   90.00
#
_symmetry.space_group_name_H-M   'P 1'
#
loop_
_entity.id
_entity.type
_entity.pdbx_description
1 polymer ?
#
loop_
_entity_poly.entity_id
_entity_poly.type
_entity_poly.pdbx_seq_one_letter_code
_entity_poly.pdbx_strand_id
1 'polypeptide(L)' 'ATFDAPSGTEPLALDMASMGKGQIWINGESIGRYWPAYTAKGNCGGCDYPGTFDENKCRSNCGEPSQR' A
#
# COMPACT_ATOMS: atom_id res chain seq x y z
N ALA A 1 12.64 6.38 16.70
CA ALA A 1 13.51 5.23 16.39
C ALA A 1 14.63 5.70 15.48
N THR A 2 15.79 5.05 15.52
CA THR A 2 16.92 5.28 14.62
C THR A 2 17.33 3.93 14.03
N PHE A 3 17.74 3.90 12.77
CA PHE A 3 18.07 2.67 12.06
C PHE A 3 19.19 2.92 11.05
N ASP A 4 19.95 1.88 10.75
CA ASP A 4 20.95 1.89 9.67
C ASP A 4 20.28 1.60 8.32
N ALA A 5 20.81 2.21 7.25
CA ALA A 5 20.30 1.95 5.91
C ALA A 5 20.51 0.48 5.54
N PRO A 6 19.48 -0.22 5.02
CA PRO A 6 19.65 -1.57 4.50
C PRO A 6 20.70 -1.63 3.39
N SER A 7 21.43 -2.73 3.29
CA SER A 7 22.39 -2.96 2.21
C SER A 7 21.68 -3.22 0.87
N GLY A 8 22.31 -2.79 -0.24
CA GLY A 8 21.81 -3.03 -1.60
C GLY A 8 21.32 -1.76 -2.28
N THR A 9 20.77 -1.92 -3.49
CA THR A 9 20.26 -0.81 -4.34
C THR A 9 18.79 -0.99 -4.73
N GLU A 10 18.13 -2.01 -4.17
CA GLU A 10 16.72 -2.27 -4.44
C GLU A 10 15.82 -1.23 -3.76
N PRO A 11 14.61 -0.97 -4.30
CA PRO A 11 13.65 -0.06 -3.68
C PRO A 11 13.26 -0.52 -2.27
N LEU A 12 13.00 0.45 -1.40
CA LEU A 12 12.60 0.22 -0.01
C LEU A 12 11.20 0.78 0.25
N ALA A 13 10.50 0.16 1.21
CA ALA A 13 9.21 0.60 1.73
C ALA A 13 9.15 0.33 3.24
N LEU A 14 8.17 0.93 3.91
CA LEU A 14 7.85 0.64 5.32
C LEU A 14 6.56 -0.18 5.35
N ASP A 15 6.58 -1.35 5.99
CA ASP A 15 5.35 -2.10 6.29
C ASP A 15 4.65 -1.43 7.47
N MET A 16 3.55 -0.74 7.18
CA MET A 16 2.79 0.00 8.18
C MET A 16 1.55 -0.78 8.65
N ALA A 17 1.40 -2.08 8.32
CA ALA A 17 0.18 -2.85 8.57
C ALA A 17 -0.31 -2.84 10.03
N SER A 18 0.58 -2.69 11.01
CA SER A 18 0.23 -2.62 12.44
C SER A 18 -0.26 -1.25 12.91
N MET A 19 -0.19 -0.24 12.04
CA MET A 19 -0.46 1.16 12.37
C MET A 19 -1.89 1.57 12.00
N GLY A 20 -2.32 2.76 12.45
CA GLY A 20 -3.63 3.33 12.15
C GLY A 20 -3.62 4.25 10.92
N LYS A 21 -3.41 5.54 11.19
CA LYS A 21 -3.38 6.63 10.20
C LYS A 21 -2.41 7.71 10.67
N GLY A 22 -1.65 8.30 9.76
CA GLY A 22 -0.79 9.44 10.10
C GLY A 22 0.07 9.92 8.95
N GLN A 23 1.24 10.47 9.30
CA GLN A 23 2.29 10.92 8.40
C GLN A 23 3.63 10.34 8.85
N ILE A 24 4.59 10.20 7.93
CA ILE A 24 5.91 9.62 8.18
C ILE A 24 7.00 10.59 7.74
N TRP A 25 8.08 10.65 8.52
CA TRP A 25 9.30 11.40 8.21
C TRP A 25 10.53 10.51 8.36
N ILE A 26 11.50 10.67 7.46
CA ILE A 26 12.83 10.06 7.54
C ILE A 26 13.85 11.18 7.31
N ASN A 27 14.81 11.34 8.23
CA ASN A 27 15.84 12.39 8.16
C ASN A 27 15.28 13.83 8.00
N GLY A 28 14.13 14.10 8.64
CA GLY A 28 13.43 15.40 8.54
C GLY A 28 12.62 15.58 7.26
N GLU A 29 12.73 14.68 6.30
CA GLU A 29 11.98 14.72 5.04
C GLU A 29 10.67 13.95 5.15
N SER A 30 9.57 14.53 4.65
CA SER A 30 8.25 13.90 4.69
C SER A 30 8.12 12.87 3.58
N ILE A 31 7.86 11.61 3.92
CA ILE A 31 7.59 10.56 2.92
C ILE A 31 6.10 10.37 2.64
N GLY A 32 5.22 11.13 3.31
CA GLY A 32 3.79 11.21 2.99
C GLY A 32 2.86 10.70 4.09
N ARG A 33 1.59 10.51 3.72
CA ARG A 33 0.52 10.01 4.60
C ARG A 33 0.46 8.49 4.53
N TYR A 34 0.18 7.84 5.66
CA TYR A 34 -0.15 6.42 5.73
C TYR A 34 -1.55 6.24 6.30
N TRP A 35 -2.30 5.26 5.79
CA TRP A 35 -3.61 4.89 6.35
C TRP A 35 -3.97 3.40 6.16
N PRO A 36 -3.14 2.47 6.67
CA PRO A 36 -3.33 1.03 6.53
C PRO A 36 -4.60 0.50 7.22
N ALA A 37 -5.08 1.17 8.28
CA ALA A 37 -6.37 0.81 8.89
C ALA A 37 -7.59 1.09 7.99
N TYR A 38 -7.43 1.86 6.90
CA TYR A 38 -8.46 1.98 5.87
C TYR A 38 -8.40 0.76 4.97
N THR A 39 -9.23 -0.24 5.25
CA THR A 39 -9.25 -1.46 4.45
C THR A 39 -9.93 -1.24 3.10
N ALA A 40 -9.34 -1.82 2.05
CA ALA A 40 -9.87 -1.77 0.70
C ALA A 40 -11.20 -2.54 0.62
N LYS A 41 -12.24 -1.87 0.12
CA LYS A 41 -13.58 -2.44 -0.07
C LYS A 41 -13.95 -2.38 -1.54
N GLY A 42 -14.56 -3.45 -2.04
CA GLY A 42 -14.99 -3.56 -3.42
C GLY A 42 -15.27 -5.00 -3.81
N ASN A 43 -15.47 -5.22 -5.11
CA ASN A 43 -15.49 -6.55 -5.69
C ASN A 43 -14.10 -6.87 -6.26
N CYS A 44 -13.46 -7.91 -5.75
CA CYS A 44 -12.16 -8.40 -6.22
C CYS A 44 -12.29 -9.85 -6.69
N GLY A 45 -13.16 -10.07 -7.67
CA GLY A 45 -13.31 -11.38 -8.32
C GLY A 45 -12.16 -11.71 -9.25
N GLY A 46 -12.08 -12.97 -9.70
CA GLY A 46 -11.19 -13.35 -10.78
C GLY A 46 -11.58 -12.63 -12.07
N CYS A 47 -10.59 -12.22 -12.87
CA CYS A 47 -10.81 -11.55 -14.14
C CYS A 47 -9.96 -12.17 -15.26
N ASP A 48 -10.41 -12.00 -16.50
CA ASP A 48 -9.72 -12.43 -17.70
C ASP A 48 -9.50 -11.26 -18.69
N TYR A 49 -8.57 -11.46 -19.61
CA TYR A 49 -8.18 -10.45 -20.60
C TYR A 49 -9.30 -10.10 -21.61
N PRO A 50 -10.04 -11.07 -22.20
CA PRO A 50 -11.03 -10.77 -23.24
C PRO A 50 -12.17 -9.85 -22.78
N GLY A 51 -12.73 -9.10 -23.72
CA GLY A 51 -13.88 -8.20 -23.51
C GLY A 51 -13.50 -6.79 -23.02
N THR A 52 -14.48 -5.88 -23.06
CA THR A 52 -14.28 -4.47 -22.67
C THR A 52 -13.83 -4.38 -21.21
N PHE A 53 -12.84 -3.52 -20.96
CA PHE A 53 -12.32 -3.24 -19.62
C PHE A 53 -13.08 -2.08 -18.97
N ASP A 54 -13.28 -2.18 -17.66
CA ASP A 54 -13.64 -1.07 -16.78
C ASP A 54 -12.76 -1.10 -15.52
N GLU A 55 -12.75 0.00 -14.76
CA GLU A 55 -11.90 0.17 -13.58
C GLU A 55 -12.23 -0.76 -12.39
N ASN A 56 -13.32 -1.51 -12.48
CA ASN A 56 -13.77 -2.48 -11.48
C ASN A 56 -13.46 -3.93 -11.90
N LYS A 57 -13.21 -4.20 -13.19
CA LYS A 57 -13.07 -5.56 -13.76
C LYS A 57 -12.01 -6.42 -13.06
N CYS A 58 -10.84 -5.84 -12.74
CA CYS A 58 -9.66 -6.57 -12.27
C CYS A 58 -9.09 -6.01 -10.96
N ARG A 59 -9.94 -5.58 -10.03
CA ARG A 59 -9.47 -5.09 -8.71
C ARG A 59 -8.95 -6.23 -7.85
N SER A 60 -7.99 -5.91 -6.98
CA SER A 60 -7.36 -6.86 -6.06
C SER A 60 -7.25 -6.27 -4.64
N ASN A 61 -6.75 -7.08 -3.71
CA ASN A 61 -6.47 -6.70 -2.32
C ASN A 61 -7.70 -6.25 -1.50
N CYS A 62 -8.90 -6.69 -1.86
CA CYS A 62 -10.08 -6.47 -1.02
C CYS A 62 -9.90 -7.12 0.35
N GLY A 63 -10.26 -6.41 1.42
CA GLY A 63 -10.10 -6.87 2.80
C GLY A 63 -8.74 -6.52 3.44
N GLU A 64 -7.74 -6.19 2.62
CA GLU A 64 -6.41 -5.76 3.07
C GLU A 64 -6.36 -4.24 3.32
N PRO A 65 -5.32 -3.72 3.99
CA PRO A 65 -4.99 -2.30 3.97
C PRO A 65 -5.00 -1.74 2.55
N SER A 66 -5.66 -0.59 2.31
CA SER A 66 -5.66 0.04 0.98
C SER A 66 -4.25 0.42 0.51
N GLN A 67 -3.34 0.59 1.47
CA GLN A 67 -1.91 0.76 1.31
C GLN A 67 -1.24 0.15 2.54
N ARG A 68 -0.20 -0.66 2.33
CA ARG A 68 0.57 -1.33 3.39
C ARG A 68 2.00 -0.86 3.40
#